data_AF-A0A382L1R7-F1
#
_entry.id   AF-A0A382L1R7-F1
#
_cell.length_a   1.000
_cell.length_b   1.000
_cell.length_c   1.000
_cell.angle_alpha   90.00
_cell.angle_beta   90.00
_cell.angle_gamma   90.00
#
_symmetry.space_group_name_H-M   'P 1'
#
loop_
_entity.id
_entity.type
_entity.pdbx_description
1 polymer ?
#
loop_
_entity_poly.entity_id
_entity_poly.type
_entity_poly.pdbx_seq_one_letter_code
_entity_poly.pdbx_strand_id
1 'polypeptide(L)'
;MASNMDTTGTFEMHGELSLHGLVTCIARHYNKDGMDWHLAERRNKLCVMSGISDKEILEIVGVANTYSDVAFVGLDVANGYTINFVESVKQLRSLLPDATIIAGNVVTADMTAELILAGVDIV
;
A
#
# COMPACT_ATOMS: atom_id res chain seq x y z
N MET A 1 4.77 5.29 10.10
CA MET A 1 3.40 5.19 9.57
C MET A 1 2.51 4.51 10.60
N ALA A 2 1.19 4.71 10.57
CA ALA A 2 0.26 3.79 11.22
C ALA A 2 0.11 2.53 10.36
N SER A 3 0.12 1.35 11.00
CA SER A 3 -0.01 0.06 10.32
C SER A 3 -1.41 -0.13 9.71
N ASN A 4 -1.49 -0.84 8.58
CA ASN A 4 -2.71 -1.23 7.85
C ASN A 4 -3.59 -2.28 8.56
N MET A 5 -3.60 -2.29 9.89
CA MET A 5 -4.43 -3.18 10.70
C MET A 5 -5.82 -2.59 10.90
N ASP A 6 -6.85 -3.43 10.99
CA ASP A 6 -8.26 -3.02 11.04
C ASP A 6 -8.59 -2.02 12.16
N THR A 7 -7.87 -2.07 13.29
CA THR A 7 -8.07 -1.18 14.45
C THR A 7 -7.01 -0.07 14.58
N THR A 8 -6.12 0.05 13.60
CA THR A 8 -5.01 1.01 13.61
C THR A 8 -5.07 1.92 12.39
N GLY A 9 -5.16 1.31 11.19
CA GLY A 9 -5.17 2.00 9.90
C GLY A 9 -6.56 2.49 9.51
N THR A 10 -7.18 3.32 10.35
CA THR A 10 -8.51 3.88 10.08
C THR A 10 -8.43 5.31 9.55
N PHE A 11 -9.51 5.80 8.94
CA PHE A 11 -9.59 7.19 8.48
C PHE A 11 -9.62 8.20 9.62
N GLU A 12 -10.15 7.85 10.78
CA GLU A 12 -10.07 8.68 11.99
C GLU A 12 -8.62 8.80 12.47
N MET A 13 -7.88 7.68 12.48
CA MET A 13 -6.44 7.70 12.79
C MET A 13 -5.67 8.59 11.81
N HIS A 14 -5.99 8.50 10.52
CA HIS A 14 -5.44 9.42 9.51
C HIS A 14 -5.81 10.88 9.76
N GLY A 15 -7.07 11.16 10.15
CA GLY A 15 -7.55 12.49 10.48
C GLY A 15 -6.62 13.21 11.47
N GLU A 16 -6.22 12.52 12.52
CA GLU A 16 -5.30 13.03 13.56
C GLU A 16 -3.83 12.99 13.13
N LEU A 17 -3.32 11.85 12.66
CA LEU A 17 -1.90 11.69 12.33
C LEU A 17 -1.44 12.61 11.19
N SER A 18 -2.32 12.87 10.22
CA SER A 18 -2.00 13.75 9.09
C SER A 18 -1.78 15.21 9.50
N LEU A 19 -2.35 15.67 10.63
CA LEU A 19 -2.08 16.99 11.21
C LEU A 19 -0.62 17.14 11.64
N HIS A 20 0.02 16.03 11.97
CA HIS A 20 1.43 15.95 12.35
C HIS A 20 2.34 15.52 11.19
N GLY A 21 1.81 15.48 9.96
CA GLY A 21 2.55 15.11 8.75
C GLY A 21 2.90 13.62 8.67
N LEU A 22 2.34 12.78 9.56
CA LEU A 22 2.53 11.34 9.59
C LEU A 22 1.64 10.65 8.56
N VAL A 23 2.09 9.48 8.10
CA VAL A 23 1.40 8.67 7.10
C VAL A 23 0.59 7.56 7.76
N THR A 24 -0.62 7.30 7.25
CA THR A 24 -1.47 6.18 7.67
C THR A 24 -1.66 5.21 6.51
N CYS A 25 -1.35 3.95 6.75
CA CYS A 25 -1.72 2.88 5.85
C CYS A 25 -3.13 2.42 6.19
N ILE A 26 -4.04 2.56 5.25
CA ILE A 26 -5.45 2.24 5.50
C ILE A 26 -5.64 0.73 5.46
N ALA A 27 -6.43 0.21 6.38
CA ALA A 27 -6.77 -1.20 6.45
C ALA A 27 -7.48 -1.65 5.17
N ARG A 28 -7.07 -2.81 4.64
CA ARG A 28 -7.47 -3.28 3.30
C ARG A 28 -8.97 -3.38 3.03
N HIS A 29 -9.79 -3.55 4.07
CA HIS A 29 -11.23 -3.69 3.91
C HIS A 29 -11.90 -2.39 3.42
N TYR A 30 -11.27 -1.23 3.65
CA TYR A 30 -11.69 0.06 3.12
C TYR A 30 -11.39 0.25 1.63
N ASN A 31 -10.54 -0.56 1.00
CA ASN A 31 -10.23 -0.40 -0.43
C ASN A 31 -11.45 -0.63 -1.33
N LYS A 32 -12.51 -1.24 -0.79
CA LYS A 32 -13.78 -1.51 -1.46
C LYS A 32 -14.78 -0.38 -1.35
N ASP A 33 -14.63 0.50 -0.36
CA ASP A 33 -15.56 1.60 -0.10
C ASP A 33 -14.89 2.92 -0.44
N GLY A 34 -15.20 3.45 -1.62
CA GLY A 34 -14.62 4.69 -2.10
C GLY A 34 -15.07 5.94 -1.34
N MET A 35 -16.12 5.88 -0.51
CA MET A 35 -16.69 7.07 0.13
C MET A 35 -15.71 7.68 1.14
N ASP A 36 -15.09 6.87 1.99
CA ASP A 36 -14.14 7.36 2.99
C ASP A 36 -12.87 7.91 2.34
N TRP A 37 -12.36 7.25 1.30
CA TRP A 37 -11.24 7.76 0.50
C TRP A 37 -11.56 9.11 -0.15
N HIS A 38 -12.80 9.30 -0.63
CA HIS A 38 -13.25 10.54 -1.23
C HIS A 38 -13.28 11.70 -0.22
N LEU A 39 -13.75 11.41 1.00
CA LEU A 39 -13.89 12.39 2.08
C LEU A 39 -12.57 12.70 2.80
N ALA A 40 -11.56 11.84 2.69
CA ALA A 40 -10.29 12.03 3.35
C ALA A 40 -9.56 13.30 2.88
N GLU A 41 -9.20 14.15 3.84
CA GLU A 41 -8.27 15.26 3.60
C GLU A 41 -6.81 14.78 3.59
N ARG A 42 -5.88 15.59 3.07
CA ARG A 42 -4.43 15.30 3.13
C ARG A 42 -4.07 13.89 2.62
N ARG A 43 -4.69 13.45 1.51
CA ARG A 43 -4.50 12.11 0.94
C ARG A 43 -3.05 11.80 0.56
N ASN A 44 -2.22 12.83 0.35
CA ASN A 44 -0.75 12.70 0.24
C ASN A 44 -0.06 12.24 1.53
N LYS A 45 -0.83 11.83 2.54
CA LYS A 45 -0.40 11.13 3.75
C LYS A 45 -1.09 9.77 3.93
N LEU A 46 -1.81 9.30 2.92
CA LEU A 46 -2.42 7.97 2.90
C LEU A 46 -1.57 6.98 2.12
N CYS A 47 -1.63 5.73 2.56
CA CYS A 47 -1.14 4.58 1.82
C CYS A 47 -2.29 3.59 1.62
N VAL A 48 -2.48 3.14 0.38
CA VAL A 48 -3.39 2.05 0.04
C VAL A 48 -2.59 0.75 -0.10
N MET A 49 -2.96 -0.28 0.64
CA MET A 49 -2.26 -1.55 0.58
C MET A 49 -3.19 -2.74 0.86
N SER A 50 -2.79 -3.92 0.38
CA SER A 50 -3.55 -5.16 0.51
C SER A 50 -2.67 -6.39 0.26
N GLY A 51 -3.28 -7.57 0.20
CA GLY A 51 -2.61 -8.81 -0.19
C GLY A 51 -2.34 -8.91 -1.70
N ILE A 52 -1.94 -10.12 -2.12
CA ILE A 52 -1.45 -10.42 -3.48
C ILE A 52 -2.45 -11.14 -4.39
N SER A 53 -3.71 -11.28 -3.98
CA SER A 53 -4.71 -11.83 -4.91
C SER A 53 -5.01 -10.83 -6.03
N ASP A 54 -5.34 -11.32 -7.23
CA ASP A 54 -5.69 -10.46 -8.38
C ASP A 54 -6.76 -9.43 -8.01
N LYS A 55 -7.75 -9.85 -7.22
CA LYS A 55 -8.80 -8.98 -6.72
C LYS A 55 -8.24 -7.84 -5.87
N GLU A 56 -7.39 -8.16 -4.89
CA GLU A 56 -6.79 -7.16 -3.99
C GLU A 56 -5.87 -6.19 -4.74
N ILE A 57 -5.11 -6.68 -5.73
CA ILE A 57 -4.28 -5.85 -6.60
C ILE A 57 -5.15 -4.87 -7.40
N LEU A 58 -6.25 -5.35 -7.99
CA LEU A 58 -7.17 -4.48 -8.73
C LEU A 58 -7.87 -3.46 -7.82
N GLU A 59 -8.17 -3.80 -6.57
CA GLU A 59 -8.69 -2.86 -5.58
C GLU A 59 -7.67 -1.73 -5.29
N ILE A 60 -6.38 -2.06 -5.07
CA ILE A 60 -5.30 -1.07 -4.90
C ILE A 60 -5.20 -0.15 -6.12
N VAL A 61 -5.17 -0.73 -7.32
CA VAL A 61 -5.06 0.01 -8.58
C VAL A 61 -6.27 0.93 -8.78
N GLY A 62 -7.48 0.47 -8.43
CA GLY A 62 -8.69 1.28 -8.48
C GLY A 62 -8.62 2.51 -7.58
N VAL A 63 -8.18 2.33 -6.34
CA VAL A 63 -8.00 3.45 -5.39
C VAL A 63 -6.93 4.41 -5.88
N ALA A 64 -5.75 3.92 -6.27
CA ALA A 64 -4.62 4.75 -6.71
C ALA A 64 -4.95 5.56 -7.97
N ASN A 65 -5.66 4.97 -8.94
CA ASN A 65 -6.07 5.68 -10.15
C ASN A 65 -7.19 6.71 -9.89
N THR A 66 -8.06 6.44 -8.92
CA THR A 66 -9.13 7.38 -8.55
C THR A 66 -8.59 8.56 -7.73
N TYR A 67 -7.63 8.28 -6.84
CA TYR A 67 -7.06 9.23 -5.91
C TYR A 67 -5.55 9.34 -6.13
N SER A 68 -5.17 9.98 -7.23
CA SER A 68 -3.75 10.12 -7.64
C SER A 68 -2.85 10.84 -6.63
N ASP A 69 -3.42 11.48 -5.61
CA ASP A 69 -2.70 12.17 -4.54
C ASP A 69 -2.37 11.26 -3.35
N VAL A 70 -2.68 9.96 -3.37
CA VAL A 70 -2.20 9.03 -2.33
C VAL A 70 -0.67 8.93 -2.33
N ALA A 71 -0.06 8.87 -1.15
CA ALA A 71 1.40 8.90 -1.02
C ALA A 71 2.05 7.61 -1.51
N PHE A 72 1.44 6.46 -1.17
CA PHE A 72 2.03 5.15 -1.38
C PHE A 72 0.98 4.13 -1.76
N VAL A 73 1.39 3.15 -2.56
CA VAL A 73 0.64 1.92 -2.81
C VAL A 73 1.47 0.74 -2.30
N GLY A 74 0.85 -0.37 -1.91
CA GLY A 74 1.67 -1.46 -1.41
C GLY A 74 1.05 -2.84 -1.30
N LEU A 75 1.92 -3.83 -1.17
CA LEU A 75 1.59 -5.23 -0.95
C LEU A 75 2.10 -5.68 0.41
N ASP A 76 1.20 -6.22 1.23
CA ASP A 76 1.52 -6.69 2.58
C ASP A 76 1.16 -8.17 2.73
N VAL A 77 2.17 -8.99 2.99
CA VAL A 77 2.01 -10.42 3.27
C VAL A 77 2.91 -10.85 4.43
N ALA A 78 2.47 -11.89 5.15
CA ALA A 78 3.25 -12.45 6.25
C ALA A 78 4.59 -13.06 5.79
N ASN A 79 4.66 -13.57 4.55
CA ASN A 79 5.87 -14.19 4.00
C ASN A 79 6.23 -13.59 2.64
N GLY A 80 7.10 -12.58 2.65
CA GLY A 80 7.61 -11.92 1.44
C GLY A 80 8.60 -12.75 0.64
N TYR A 81 9.02 -13.94 1.10
CA TYR A 81 10.05 -14.78 0.44
C TYR A 81 9.52 -15.66 -0.70
N THR A 82 8.25 -15.51 -1.07
CA THR A 82 7.64 -16.37 -2.09
C THR A 82 7.85 -15.77 -3.49
N ILE A 83 8.11 -16.63 -4.47
CA ILE A 83 8.18 -16.22 -5.89
C ILE A 83 6.88 -15.51 -6.29
N ASN A 84 5.73 -16.00 -5.82
CA ASN A 84 4.45 -15.38 -6.10
C ASN A 84 4.37 -13.92 -5.62
N PHE A 85 4.95 -13.60 -4.46
CA PHE A 85 5.00 -12.23 -3.96
C PHE A 85 5.84 -11.31 -4.87
N VAL A 86 7.01 -11.79 -5.30
CA VAL A 86 7.88 -11.05 -6.23
C VAL A 86 7.19 -10.80 -7.57
N GLU A 87 6.45 -11.79 -8.10
CA GLU A 87 5.69 -11.62 -9.34
C GLU A 87 4.52 -10.64 -9.17
N SER A 88 3.83 -10.67 -8.02
CA SER A 88 2.78 -9.68 -7.71
C SER A 88 3.33 -8.25 -7.58
N VAL A 89 4.53 -8.09 -7.03
CA VAL A 89 5.23 -6.78 -7.01
C VAL A 89 5.48 -6.27 -8.43
N LYS A 90 6.03 -7.12 -9.31
CA LYS A 90 6.29 -6.75 -10.71
C LYS A 90 4.99 -6.40 -11.45
N GLN A 91 3.93 -7.15 -11.19
CA GLN A 91 2.59 -6.86 -11.72
C GLN A 91 2.09 -5.50 -11.25
N LEU A 92 2.17 -5.21 -9.94
CA LEU A 92 1.74 -3.92 -9.40
C LEU A 92 2.56 -2.76 -9.99
N ARG A 93 3.89 -2.90 -10.09
CA ARG A 93 4.76 -1.92 -10.75
C ARG A 93 4.39 -1.68 -12.21
N SER A 94 4.05 -2.75 -12.95
CA SER A 94 3.59 -2.63 -14.34
C SER A 94 2.28 -1.85 -14.47
N LEU A 95 1.35 -2.06 -13.53
CA LEU A 95 0.05 -1.39 -13.51
C LEU A 95 0.13 0.07 -13.03
N LEU A 96 1.06 0.39 -12.13
CA LEU A 96 1.25 1.70 -11.52
C LEU A 96 2.72 2.14 -11.60
N PRO A 97 3.22 2.49 -12.82
CA PRO A 97 4.64 2.72 -13.05
C PRO A 97 5.23 3.88 -12.24
N ASP A 98 4.44 4.92 -11.99
CA ASP A 98 4.89 6.15 -11.30
C ASP A 98 4.59 6.16 -9.79
N ALA A 99 3.87 5.16 -9.28
CA ALA A 99 3.52 5.11 -7.86
C ALA A 99 4.74 4.75 -7.01
N THR A 100 4.81 5.29 -5.79
CA THR A 100 5.79 4.80 -4.81
C THR A 100 5.25 3.53 -4.16
N ILE A 101 5.94 2.41 -4.35
CA ILE A 101 5.53 1.06 -3.93
C ILE A 101 6.21 0.67 -2.62
N ILE A 102 5.41 0.29 -1.63
CA ILE A 102 5.85 -0.33 -0.38
C ILE A 102 5.51 -1.82 -0.42
N ALA A 103 6.46 -2.71 -0.12
CA ALA A 103 6.15 -4.14 -0.09
C ALA A 103 6.96 -4.91 0.94
N GLY A 104 6.27 -5.76 1.71
CA GLY A 104 6.86 -6.58 2.75
C GLY A 104 6.04 -7.83 3.09
N ASN A 105 6.48 -8.66 4.03
CA ASN A 105 7.61 -8.43 4.94
C ASN A 105 8.78 -9.41 4.71
N VAL A 106 10.00 -8.90 4.89
CA VAL A 106 11.26 -9.65 4.81
C VAL A 106 12.22 -9.17 5.91
N VAL A 107 13.20 -9.99 6.26
CA VAL A 107 14.16 -9.69 7.35
C VAL A 107 15.62 -9.97 6.96
N THR A 108 15.88 -10.18 5.67
CA THR A 108 17.21 -10.48 5.15
C THR A 108 17.55 -9.58 3.95
N ALA A 109 18.84 -9.29 3.79
CA ALA A 109 19.32 -8.33 2.80
C ALA A 109 19.16 -8.82 1.34
N ASP A 110 19.25 -10.13 1.11
CA ASP A 110 19.05 -10.76 -0.19
C ASP A 110 17.62 -10.55 -0.69
N MET A 111 16.61 -10.87 0.13
CA MET A 111 15.21 -10.69 -0.24
C MET A 111 14.84 -9.21 -0.34
N THR A 112 15.45 -8.35 0.50
CA THR A 112 15.30 -6.89 0.38
C THR A 112 15.80 -6.39 -0.98
N ALA A 113 16.97 -6.83 -1.42
CA ALA A 113 17.53 -6.47 -2.72
C ALA A 113 16.67 -7.00 -3.87
N GLU A 114 16.15 -8.23 -3.76
CA GLU A 114 15.26 -8.83 -4.76
C GLU A 114 13.97 -8.00 -4.95
N LEU A 115 13.34 -7.57 -3.86
CA LEU A 115 12.14 -6.72 -3.92
C LEU A 115 12.43 -5.36 -4.56
N ILE A 116 13.56 -4.73 -4.23
CA ILE A 116 13.95 -3.46 -4.87
C ILE A 116 14.15 -3.65 -6.37
N LEU A 117 14.84 -4.71 -6.78
CA LEU A 117 15.04 -5.04 -8.21
C LEU A 117 13.73 -5.38 -8.93
N ALA A 118 12.75 -5.94 -8.22
CA ALA A 118 11.41 -6.20 -8.74
C ALA A 118 10.57 -4.92 -8.90
N GLY A 119 11.01 -3.79 -8.32
CA GLY A 119 10.39 -2.49 -8.46
C GLY A 119 9.75 -1.92 -7.18
N VAL A 120 10.14 -2.38 -6.00
CA VAL A 120 9.72 -1.82 -4.71
C VAL A 120 10.61 -0.63 -4.34
N ASP A 121 10.01 0.45 -3.85
CA ASP A 121 10.73 1.65 -3.40
C ASP A 121 11.03 1.62 -1.89
N ILE A 122 10.14 0.99 -1.10
CA ILE A 122 10.25 0.84 0.34
C ILE A 122 9.97 -0.62 0.71
N VAL A 123 10.98 -1.29 1.29
CA VAL A 123 10.86 -2.66 1.81
C VAL A 123 10.70 -2.62 3.32
#